data_AF-A0A5P0ZFZ9-F1
#
_entry.id   AF-A0A5P0ZFZ9-F1
#
_cell.length_a   1.000
_cell.length_b   1.000
_cell.length_c   1.000
_cell.angle_alpha   90.00
_cell.angle_beta   90.00
_cell.angle_gamma   90.00
#
_symmetry.space_group_name_H-M   'P 1'
#
loop_
_entity.id
_entity.type
_entity.pdbx_description
1 polymer ?
#
loop_
_entity_poly.entity_id
_entity_poly.type
_entity_poly.pdbx_seq_one_letter_code
_entity_poly.pdbx_strand_id
1 'polypeptide(L)'
;MFKKIKSRKKKGFTLIEMVIVLFIIGMLMLLILPNLSQQKDKATENSNEAFRTTLQTQVDLSETSKIDSLESLQKNGLITQKQHDKADKLQLIVKNGRVVDDVNSASKK
;
A
#
# COMPACT_ATOMS: atom_id res chain seq x y z
N MET A 1 4.98 -27.04 -69.36
CA MET A 1 4.27 -27.78 -68.30
C MET A 1 4.25 -26.91 -67.05
N PHE A 2 3.14 -26.20 -66.77
CA PHE A 2 3.06 -25.24 -65.66
C PHE A 2 2.41 -25.89 -64.43
N LYS A 3 3.22 -26.07 -63.37
CA LYS A 3 2.78 -26.67 -62.10
C LYS A 3 1.97 -25.65 -61.31
N LYS A 4 0.65 -25.87 -61.22
CA LYS A 4 -0.27 -25.05 -60.40
C LYS A 4 0.11 -25.15 -58.92
N ILE A 5 0.57 -24.05 -58.33
CA ILE A 5 0.80 -23.91 -56.89
C ILE A 5 -0.57 -23.76 -56.21
N LYS A 6 -0.99 -24.79 -55.47
CA LYS A 6 -2.24 -24.78 -54.70
C LYS A 6 -2.02 -23.96 -53.42
N SER A 7 -2.47 -22.71 -53.40
CA SER A 7 -2.51 -21.88 -52.19
C SER A 7 -3.43 -22.53 -51.14
N ARG A 8 -2.86 -23.01 -50.03
CA ARG A 8 -3.64 -23.45 -48.87
C ARG A 8 -4.09 -22.18 -48.13
N LYS A 9 -5.38 -21.84 -48.19
CA LYS A 9 -5.96 -20.81 -47.33
C LYS A 9 -5.74 -21.23 -45.87
N LYS A 10 -4.83 -20.56 -45.16
CA LYS A 10 -4.70 -20.73 -43.72
C LYS A 10 -5.96 -20.12 -43.08
N LYS A 11 -6.68 -20.91 -42.29
CA LYS A 11 -7.74 -20.37 -41.42
C LYS A 11 -7.02 -19.54 -40.36
N GLY A 12 -6.98 -18.23 -40.57
CA GLY A 12 -6.41 -17.26 -39.64
C GLY A 12 -7.40 -16.94 -38.53
N PHE A 13 -6.83 -16.50 -37.41
CA PHE A 13 -7.49 -15.99 -36.22
C PHE A 13 -8.71 -15.12 -36.58
N THR A 14 -9.88 -15.45 -36.02
CA THR A 14 -11.12 -14.71 -36.30
C THR A 14 -11.37 -13.63 -35.26
N LEU A 15 -12.13 -12.58 -35.60
CA LEU A 15 -12.50 -11.55 -34.62
C LEU A 15 -13.28 -12.14 -33.44
N ILE A 16 -14.16 -13.12 -33.69
CA ILE A 16 -14.93 -13.78 -32.64
C ILE A 16 -14.03 -14.50 -31.63
N GLU A 17 -12.93 -15.08 -32.09
CA GLU A 17 -11.93 -15.73 -31.25
C GLU A 17 -11.23 -14.72 -30.33
N MET A 18 -10.95 -13.50 -30.81
CA MET A 18 -10.35 -12.44 -29.97
C MET A 18 -11.35 -11.93 -28.94
N VAL A 19 -12.63 -11.80 -29.32
CA VAL A 19 -13.68 -11.35 -28.42
C VAL A 19 -13.90 -12.35 -27.28
N ILE A 20 -13.93 -13.65 -27.57
CA ILE A 20 -14.08 -14.69 -26.54
C ILE A 20 -12.86 -14.69 -25.59
N VAL A 21 -11.65 -14.52 -26.12
CA VAL A 21 -10.43 -14.44 -25.29
C VAL A 21 -10.46 -13.22 -24.36
N LEU A 22 -10.81 -12.04 -24.88
CA LEU A 22 -10.94 -10.83 -24.08
C LEU A 22 -12.06 -10.96 -23.03
N PHE A 23 -13.15 -11.65 -23.37
CA PHE A 23 -14.24 -11.94 -22.44
C PHE A 23 -13.77 -12.80 -21.26
N ILE A 24 -13.04 -13.90 -21.53
CA ILE A 24 -12.50 -14.77 -20.47
C ILE A 24 -11.49 -14.02 -19.60
N ILE A 25 -10.56 -13.25 -20.21
CA ILE A 25 -9.58 -12.44 -19.46
C ILE A 25 -10.31 -11.40 -18.61
N GLY A 26 -11.38 -10.78 -19.13
CA GLY A 26 -12.23 -9.84 -18.39
C GLY A 26 -12.89 -10.48 -17.17
N MET A 27 -13.46 -11.68 -17.30
CA MET A 27 -14.04 -12.41 -16.16
C MET A 27 -12.97 -12.77 -15.11
N LEU A 28 -11.78 -13.22 -15.53
CA LEU A 28 -10.68 -13.53 -14.61
C LEU A 28 -10.17 -12.26 -13.89
N MET A 29 -10.04 -11.13 -14.59
CA MET A 29 -9.64 -9.85 -14.00
C MET A 29 -10.61 -9.42 -12.88
N LEU A 30 -11.93 -9.59 -13.08
CA LEU A 30 -12.93 -9.27 -12.06
C LEU A 30 -12.77 -10.08 -10.76
N LEU A 31 -12.27 -11.32 -10.83
CA LEU A 31 -12.00 -12.16 -9.66
C LEU A 31 -10.67 -11.78 -8.96
N ILE A 32 -9.66 -11.34 -9.74
CA ILE A 32 -8.32 -11.03 -9.21
C ILE A 32 -8.27 -9.62 -8.60
N LEU A 33 -8.91 -8.63 -9.23
CA LEU A 33 -8.91 -7.23 -8.76
C LEU A 33 -9.34 -7.03 -7.30
N PRO A 34 -10.47 -7.60 -6.81
CA PRO A 34 -10.88 -7.42 -5.41
C PRO A 34 -9.89 -8.06 -4.44
N ASN A 35 -9.28 -9.19 -4.81
CA ASN A 35 -8.26 -9.86 -3.99
C ASN A 35 -6.95 -9.06 -3.96
N LEU A 36 -6.59 -8.37 -5.04
CA LEU A 36 -5.40 -7.52 -5.10
C LEU A 36 -5.57 -6.23 -4.30
N SER A 37 -6.75 -5.61 -4.35
CA SER A 37 -7.04 -4.41 -3.55
C SER A 37 -6.92 -4.68 -2.06
N GLN A 38 -7.56 -5.74 -1.57
CA GLN A 38 -7.51 -6.13 -0.16
C GLN A 38 -6.07 -6.47 0.31
N GLN A 39 -5.27 -7.12 -0.54
CA GLN A 39 -3.86 -7.39 -0.24
C GLN A 39 -3.03 -6.11 -0.13
N LYS A 40 -3.28 -5.13 -1.01
CA LYS A 40 -2.62 -3.82 -0.96
C LYS A 40 -2.97 -3.07 0.33
N ASP A 41 -4.23 -3.11 0.75
CA ASP A 41 -4.70 -2.46 1.97
C ASP A 41 -4.05 -3.12 3.20
N LYS A 42 -4.04 -4.46 3.26
CA LYS A 42 -3.39 -5.20 4.34
C LYS A 42 -1.87 -4.97 4.39
N ALA A 43 -1.20 -4.90 3.25
CA ALA A 43 0.22 -4.56 3.20
C ALA A 43 0.48 -3.13 3.73
N THR A 44 -0.42 -2.19 3.45
CA THR A 44 -0.34 -0.81 3.96
C THR A 44 -0.53 -0.78 5.47
N GLU A 45 -1.50 -1.52 6.00
CA GLU A 45 -1.73 -1.66 7.44
C GLU A 45 -0.51 -2.24 8.16
N ASN A 46 0.03 -3.36 7.67
CA ASN A 46 1.25 -3.98 8.21
C ASN A 46 2.45 -3.01 8.17
N SER A 47 2.58 -2.21 7.11
CA SER A 47 3.63 -1.19 7.01
C SER A 47 3.45 -0.06 8.03
N ASN A 48 2.20 0.32 8.33
CA ASN A 48 1.89 1.33 9.34
C ASN A 48 2.13 0.78 10.76
N GLU A 49 1.82 -0.49 11.02
CA GLU A 49 2.11 -1.16 12.28
C GLU A 49 3.63 -1.24 12.53
N ALA A 50 4.40 -1.73 11.55
CA ALA A 50 5.86 -1.76 11.66
C ALA A 50 6.46 -0.37 11.90
N PHE A 51 5.87 0.66 11.27
CA PHE A 51 6.27 2.04 11.49
C PHE A 51 5.96 2.52 12.91
N ARG A 52 4.78 2.21 13.47
CA ARG A 52 4.45 2.50 14.88
C ARG A 52 5.42 1.84 15.84
N THR A 53 5.74 0.57 15.61
CA THR A 53 6.72 -0.15 16.45
C THR A 53 8.08 0.52 16.39
N THR A 54 8.54 0.93 15.20
CA THR A 54 9.81 1.64 15.04
C THR A 54 9.78 2.98 15.79
N LEU A 55 8.69 3.75 15.68
CA LEU A 55 8.53 4.99 16.43
C LEU A 55 8.50 4.76 17.95
N GLN A 56 7.83 3.70 18.41
CA GLN A 56 7.81 3.32 19.82
C GLN A 56 9.22 3.01 20.31
N THR A 57 10.02 2.27 19.54
CA THR A 57 11.43 2.03 19.87
C THR A 57 12.22 3.34 19.99
N GLN A 58 11.97 4.34 19.14
CA GLN A 58 12.62 5.65 19.27
C GLN A 58 12.20 6.41 20.54
N VAL A 59 10.94 6.25 20.96
CA VAL A 59 10.45 6.78 22.24
C VAL A 59 11.11 6.05 23.42
N ASP A 60 11.21 4.72 23.36
CA ASP A 60 11.80 3.91 24.43
C ASP A 60 13.30 4.15 24.59
N LEU A 61 14.02 4.40 23.48
CA LEU A 61 15.45 4.73 23.48
C LEU A 61 15.73 6.17 23.94
N SER A 62 14.71 7.02 24.03
CA SER A 62 14.89 8.35 24.58
C SER A 62 15.13 8.27 26.08
N GLU A 63 16.36 8.53 26.49
CA GLU A 63 16.76 8.64 27.90
C GLU A 63 16.08 9.83 28.63
N THR A 64 15.41 10.72 27.90
CA THR A 64 14.76 11.90 28.47
C THR A 64 13.35 11.55 28.94
N SER A 65 13.11 11.63 30.24
CA SER A 65 11.82 11.48 30.93
C SER A 65 10.77 12.57 30.59
N LYS A 66 10.93 13.28 29.47
CA LYS A 66 10.08 14.39 29.01
C LYS A 66 9.71 14.32 27.52
N ILE A 67 9.99 13.21 26.82
CA ILE A 67 9.51 13.07 25.45
C ILE A 67 8.03 12.68 25.48
N ASP A 68 7.20 13.72 25.58
CA ASP A 68 5.75 13.64 25.56
C ASP A 68 5.18 14.12 24.22
N SER A 69 6.02 14.32 23.19
CA SER A 69 5.54 14.82 21.90
C SER A 69 6.43 14.41 20.72
N LEU A 70 5.82 14.34 19.53
CA LEU A 70 6.50 14.08 18.25
C LEU A 70 7.51 15.17 17.89
N GLU A 71 7.21 16.42 18.22
CA GLU A 71 8.10 17.56 17.99
C GLU A 71 9.37 17.45 18.82
N SER A 72 9.27 16.88 20.03
CA SER A 72 10.41 16.65 20.90
C SER A 72 11.32 15.54 20.35
N LEU A 73 10.74 14.46 19.80
CA LEU A 73 11.48 13.43 19.08
C LEU A 73 12.22 14.00 17.87
N GLN A 74 11.57 14.86 17.09
CA GLN A 74 12.18 15.47 15.91
C GLN A 74 13.29 16.45 16.29
N LYS A 75 13.05 17.34 17.27
CA LYS A 75 14.05 18.31 17.74
C LYS A 75 15.29 17.64 18.32
N ASN A 76 15.12 16.49 18.97
CA ASN A 76 16.21 15.67 19.49
C ASN A 76 16.90 14.80 18.42
N GLY A 77 16.46 14.88 17.15
CA GLY A 77 17.05 14.13 16.04
C GLY A 77 16.78 12.62 16.05
N LEU A 78 15.86 12.15 16.90
CA LEU A 78 15.50 10.73 17.05
C LEU A 78 14.61 10.25 15.90
N ILE A 79 13.88 11.18 15.27
CA ILE A 79 13.09 10.92 14.06
C ILE A 79 13.39 11.98 12.99
N THR A 80 13.31 11.56 11.73
CA THR A 80 13.44 12.45 10.57
C THR A 80 12.14 13.21 10.28
N GLN A 81 12.22 14.31 9.53
CA GLN A 81 11.02 15.05 9.07
C GLN A 81 10.02 14.15 8.35
N LYS A 82 10.50 13.22 7.50
CA LYS A 82 9.62 12.27 6.79
C LYS A 82 8.85 11.35 7.74
N GLN A 83 9.45 10.98 8.86
CA GLN A 83 8.79 10.16 9.87
C GLN A 83 7.79 10.99 10.68
N HIS A 84 8.10 12.25 10.99
CA HIS A 84 7.14 13.20 11.57
C HIS A 84 5.92 13.36 10.66
N ASP A 85 6.12 13.68 9.38
CA ASP A 85 5.03 13.87 8.41
C ASP A 85 4.18 12.60 8.24
N LYS A 86 4.81 11.42 8.31
CA LYS A 86 4.10 10.13 8.26
C LYS A 86 3.31 9.88 9.54
N ALA A 87 3.86 10.22 10.71
CA ALA A 87 3.17 10.12 11.99
C ALA A 87 1.94 11.04 12.02
N ASP A 88 2.06 12.27 11.53
CA ASP A 88 0.95 13.23 11.42
C ASP A 88 -0.16 12.71 10.50
N LYS A 89 0.21 12.16 9.33
CA LYS A 89 -0.76 11.56 8.39
C LYS A 89 -1.50 10.37 8.98
N LEU A 90 -0.82 9.60 9.83
CA LEU A 90 -1.39 8.46 10.55
C LEU A 90 -2.05 8.88 11.87
N GLN A 91 -2.08 10.17 12.19
CA GLN A 91 -2.64 10.73 13.42
C GLN A 91 -2.07 10.07 14.68
N LEU A 92 -0.77 9.78 14.67
CA LEU A 92 -0.08 9.20 15.82
C LEU A 92 0.35 10.33 16.76
N ILE A 93 0.29 10.08 18.07
CA ILE A 93 0.79 10.98 19.09
C ILE A 93 1.59 10.19 20.13
N VAL A 94 2.54 10.86 20.77
CA VAL A 94 3.27 10.29 21.91
C VAL A 94 2.61 10.78 23.19
N LYS A 95 2.18 9.85 24.07
CA LYS A 95 1.64 10.17 25.40
C LYS A 95 2.24 9.22 26.43
N ASN A 96 2.83 9.76 27.48
CA ASN A 96 3.41 9.00 28.59
C ASN A 96 4.38 7.90 28.11
N GLY A 97 5.25 8.24 27.15
CA GLY A 97 6.21 7.29 26.58
C GLY A 97 5.60 6.21 25.66
N ARG A 98 4.35 6.35 25.20
CA ARG A 98 3.74 5.44 24.22
C ARG A 98 3.23 6.15 22.99
N VAL A 99 3.42 5.53 21.84
CA VAL A 99 2.83 5.93 20.56
C VAL A 99 1.39 5.41 20.51
N VAL A 100 0.42 6.31 20.50
CA VAL A 100 -1.01 6.00 20.46
C VAL A 100 -1.67 6.73 19.31
N ASP A 101 -2.82 6.23 18.88
CA ASP A 101 -3.67 6.96 17.93
C ASP A 101 -4.30 8.17 18.60
N ASP A 102 -4.35 9.29 17.89
CA ASP A 102 -5.13 10.44 18.29
C ASP A 102 -6.62 10.18 18.05
N VAL A 103 -7.24 9.45 18.99
CA VAL A 103 -8.67 9.12 18.97
C VAL A 103 -9.56 10.39 18.93
N ASN A 104 -9.03 11.57 19.27
CA ASN A 104 -9.77 12.83 19.22
C ASN A 104 -9.82 13.49 17.82
N SER A 105 -9.03 13.03 16.84
CA SER A 105 -9.09 13.57 15.47
C SER A 105 -10.22 12.96 14.62
N ALA A 106 -10.82 11.83 15.06
CA ALA A 106 -11.95 11.19 14.40
C ALA A 106 -13.33 11.83 14.72
N SER A 107 -13.42 12.68 15.75
CA SER A 107 -14.70 13.30 16.16
C SER A 107 -14.95 14.68 15.52
N LYS A 108 -14.05 15.19 14.66
CA LYS A 108 -14.14 16.55 14.13
C LYS A 108 -14.34 16.67 12.62
N LYS A 109 -14.87 15.63 11.97
CA LYS A 109 -15.32 15.73 10.59
C LYS A 109 -16.67 15.07 10.35
#